data_AF-A0A1C7D650-F1
#
_entry.id   AF-A0A1C7D650-F1
#
_cell.length_a   1.000
_cell.length_b   1.000
_cell.length_c   1.000
_cell.angle_alpha   90.00
_cell.angle_beta   90.00
_cell.angle_gamma   90.00
#
_symmetry.space_group_name_H-M   'P 1'
#
loop_
_entity.id
_entity.type
_entity.pdbx_description
1 polymer ?
#
loop_
_entity_poly.entity_id
_entity_poly.type
_entity_poly.pdbx_seq_one_letter_code
_entity_poly.pdbx_strand_id
1 'polypeptide(L)' 'MKKIIAFASAAVLGLGVAACDSAAENEAEDVVEAEEAAADENIDMMEDTGEITGETADEMKAEVDAQEEAAEETIDETM' A
#
# COMPACT_ATOMS: atom_id res chain seq x y z
N MET A 1 -20.14 -21.65 12.12
CA MET A 1 -19.82 -21.32 10.71
C MET A 1 -19.61 -19.82 10.63
N LYS A 2 -18.36 -19.35 10.66
CA LYS A 2 -18.03 -17.93 10.58
C LYS A 2 -17.87 -17.59 9.10
N LYS A 3 -18.66 -16.62 8.65
CA LYS A 3 -18.78 -16.21 7.26
C LYS A 3 -17.45 -15.60 6.83
N ILE A 4 -16.92 -16.13 5.75
CA ILE A 4 -15.70 -15.68 5.09
C ILE A 4 -16.04 -14.30 4.53
N ILE A 5 -15.48 -13.23 5.11
CA ILE A 5 -15.44 -11.93 4.45
C ILE A 5 -14.25 -12.03 3.50
N ALA A 6 -14.50 -12.55 2.32
CA ALA A 6 -13.55 -12.46 1.22
C ALA A 6 -13.60 -11.01 0.73
N PHE A 7 -12.59 -10.22 1.08
CA PHE A 7 -12.22 -9.01 0.34
C PHE A 7 -11.70 -9.45 -1.03
N ALA A 8 -12.63 -9.82 -1.91
CA ALA A 8 -12.33 -10.18 -3.29
C ALA A 8 -12.64 -8.98 -4.18
N SER A 9 -11.73 -8.02 -4.24
CA SER A 9 -11.75 -6.94 -5.25
C SER A 9 -10.35 -6.39 -5.51
N ALA A 10 -9.36 -7.26 -5.68
CA ALA A 10 -8.03 -6.92 -6.18
C ALA A 10 -7.86 -7.38 -7.64
N ALA A 11 -8.85 -7.14 -8.51
CA ALA A 11 -8.83 -7.68 -9.87
C ALA A 11 -9.47 -6.79 -10.95
N VAL A 12 -9.35 -5.45 -10.83
CA VAL A 12 -9.84 -4.52 -11.88
C VAL A 12 -8.76 -3.55 -12.38
N LEU A 13 -7.48 -3.77 -12.09
CA LEU A 13 -6.39 -2.99 -12.71
C LEU A 13 -5.71 -3.68 -13.90
N GLY A 14 -6.22 -4.84 -14.35
CA GLY A 14 -5.48 -5.72 -15.27
C GLY A 14 -6.13 -6.02 -16.63
N LEU A 15 -6.96 -5.13 -17.21
CA LEU A 15 -7.68 -5.47 -18.46
C LEU A 15 -7.82 -4.33 -19.48
N GLY A 16 -6.86 -3.40 -19.58
CA GLY A 16 -7.06 -2.26 -20.49
C GLY A 16 -5.88 -1.54 -21.14
N VAL A 17 -4.64 -1.59 -20.67
CA VAL A 17 -3.57 -0.77 -21.28
C VAL A 17 -2.26 -1.54 -21.37
N ALA A 18 -2.26 -2.64 -22.13
CA ALA A 18 -1.03 -3.10 -22.74
C ALA A 18 -0.48 -1.96 -23.64
N ALA A 19 0.75 -1.50 -23.37
CA ALA A 19 1.61 -0.64 -24.20
C ALA A 19 1.81 0.85 -23.84
N CYS A 20 1.97 1.22 -22.56
CA CYS A 20 2.73 2.42 -22.18
C CYS A 20 3.64 2.14 -20.97
N ASP A 21 4.67 1.34 -21.24
CA ASP A 21 5.84 0.89 -20.45
C ASP A 21 6.66 2.08 -19.87
N SER A 22 6.04 2.89 -19.01
CA SER A 22 6.66 3.91 -18.12
C SER A 22 5.65 4.86 -17.50
N ALA A 23 4.45 5.07 -18.06
CA ALA A 23 3.51 6.06 -17.50
C ALA A 23 2.49 5.43 -16.55
N ALA A 24 2.02 4.23 -16.87
CA ALA A 24 1.05 3.52 -16.05
C ALA A 24 1.68 2.85 -14.83
N GLU A 25 2.92 2.35 -14.98
CA GLU A 25 3.74 1.83 -13.89
C GLU A 25 4.05 2.95 -12.87
N ASN A 26 4.63 4.06 -13.32
CA ASN A 26 4.85 5.24 -12.45
C ASN A 26 3.54 5.75 -11.81
N GLU A 27 2.42 5.80 -12.54
CA GLU A 27 1.15 6.24 -11.94
C GLU A 27 0.61 5.21 -10.92
N ALA A 28 0.93 3.93 -11.07
CA ALA A 28 0.58 2.90 -10.09
C ALA A 28 1.49 2.96 -8.87
N GLU A 29 2.80 3.12 -9.04
CA GLU A 29 3.77 3.34 -7.96
C GLU A 29 3.46 4.64 -7.20
N ASP A 30 3.19 5.75 -7.90
CA ASP A 30 2.78 7.03 -7.28
C ASP A 30 1.54 6.88 -6.38
N VAL A 31 0.61 5.98 -6.73
CA VAL A 31 -0.56 5.70 -5.90
C VAL A 31 -0.17 4.91 -4.66
N VAL A 32 0.73 3.94 -4.79
CA VAL A 32 1.24 3.14 -3.67
C VAL A 32 2.05 4.02 -2.71
N GLU A 33 2.95 4.87 -3.21
CA GLU A 33 3.71 5.85 -2.41
C GLU A 33 2.76 6.84 -1.69
N ALA A 34 1.71 7.31 -2.37
CA ALA A 34 0.72 8.18 -1.74
C ALA A 34 -0.10 7.48 -0.64
N GLU A 35 -0.33 6.17 -0.77
CA GLU A 35 -0.97 5.36 0.27
C GLU A 35 -0.04 5.10 1.46
N GLU A 36 1.26 4.83 1.22
CA GLU A 36 2.30 4.73 2.25
C GLU A 36 2.40 6.03 3.05
N ALA A 37 2.59 7.17 2.37
CA ALA A 37 2.70 8.47 3.03
C ALA A 37 1.47 8.82 3.88
N ALA A 38 0.26 8.46 3.41
CA ALA A 38 -0.98 8.68 4.15
C ALA A 38 -1.09 7.76 5.39
N ALA A 39 -0.59 6.53 5.29
CA ALA A 39 -0.52 5.60 6.41
C ALA A 39 0.52 6.07 7.44
N ASP A 40 1.69 6.53 6.98
CA ASP A 40 2.75 7.03 7.85
C ASP A 40 2.32 8.27 8.63
N GLU A 41 1.68 9.24 7.97
CA GLU A 41 1.13 10.43 8.63
C GLU A 41 0.05 10.06 9.66
N ASN A 42 -0.73 9.00 9.41
CA ASN A 42 -1.71 8.50 10.37
C ASN A 42 -1.04 7.88 11.60
N ILE A 43 0.03 7.11 11.40
CA ILE A 43 0.82 6.48 12.46
C ILE A 43 1.48 7.57 13.32
N ASP A 44 2.11 8.56 12.70
CA ASP A 44 2.70 9.71 13.40
C ASP A 44 1.66 10.45 14.23
N MET A 45 0.47 10.69 13.67
CA MET A 45 -0.62 11.32 14.41
C MET A 45 -1.03 10.47 15.63
N MET A 46 -1.10 9.15 15.50
CA MET A 46 -1.43 8.25 16.61
C MET A 46 -0.32 8.23 17.67
N GLU A 47 0.95 8.36 17.29
CA GLU A 47 2.06 8.51 18.23
C GLU A 47 1.97 9.85 18.96
N ASP A 48 1.76 10.94 18.24
CA ASP A 48 1.65 12.30 18.78
C ASP A 48 0.46 12.48 19.73
N THR A 49 -0.67 11.80 19.47
CA THR A 49 -1.82 11.79 20.38
C THR A 49 -1.62 10.86 21.57
N GLY A 50 -0.58 10.03 21.55
CA GLY A 50 -0.29 9.02 22.55
C GLY A 50 -1.24 7.81 22.51
N GLU A 51 -1.94 7.59 21.39
CA GLU A 51 -2.73 6.36 21.16
C GLU A 51 -1.82 5.13 21.01
N ILE A 52 -0.63 5.32 20.41
CA ILE A 52 0.41 4.28 20.30
C ILE A 52 1.75 4.78 20.87
N THR A 53 2.63 3.84 21.22
CA THR A 53 4.00 4.16 21.62
C THR A 53 4.92 4.19 20.41
N GLY A 54 6.03 4.96 20.46
CA GLY A 54 7.01 5.00 19.38
C GLY A 54 7.50 3.62 18.91
N GLU A 55 7.72 2.67 19.82
CA GLU A 55 8.09 1.29 19.42
C GLU A 55 6.99 0.59 18.59
N THR A 56 5.72 0.86 18.88
CA THR A 56 4.59 0.36 18.09
C THR A 56 4.43 1.13 16.78
N ALA A 57 4.70 2.44 16.77
CA ALA A 57 4.74 3.22 15.55
C ALA A 57 5.81 2.67 14.59
N ASP A 58 7.03 2.46 15.09
CA ASP A 58 8.15 1.88 14.33
C ASP A 58 7.80 0.51 13.72
N GLU A 59 7.17 -0.39 14.49
CA GLU A 59 6.71 -1.69 13.99
C GLU A 59 5.63 -1.56 12.91
N MET A 60 4.69 -0.62 13.09
CA MET A 60 3.63 -0.38 12.11
C MET A 60 4.18 0.23 10.81
N LYS A 61 5.09 1.20 10.90
CA LYS A 61 5.76 1.80 9.73
C LYS A 61 6.52 0.75 8.94
N ALA A 62 7.30 -0.11 9.63
CA ALA A 62 8.01 -1.20 8.97
C ALA A 62 7.10 -2.19 8.22
N GLU A 63 5.85 -2.39 8.69
CA GLU A 63 4.87 -3.23 7.98
C GLU A 63 4.15 -2.49 6.83
N VAL A 64 4.06 -1.16 6.89
CA VAL A 64 3.62 -0.33 5.76
C VAL A 64 4.68 -0.36 4.66
N ASP A 65 5.96 -0.10 4.98
CA ASP A 65 7.08 -0.19 4.03
C ASP A 65 7.13 -1.57 3.35
N ALA A 66 6.98 -2.65 4.13
CA ALA A 66 6.98 -4.00 3.56
C ALA A 66 5.79 -4.28 2.63
N GLN A 67 4.66 -3.59 2.83
CA GLN A 67 3.50 -3.67 1.93
C GLN A 67 3.70 -2.84 0.67
N GLU A 68 4.30 -1.65 0.80
CA GLU A 68 4.72 -0.81 -0.31
C GLU A 68 5.65 -1.59 -1.25
N GLU A 69 6.77 -2.12 -0.72
CA GLU A 69 7.73 -2.90 -1.51
C GLU A 69 7.05 -4.08 -2.23
N ALA A 70 6.15 -4.80 -1.55
CA ALA A 70 5.44 -5.94 -2.15
C ALA A 70 4.44 -5.52 -3.24
N ALA A 71 3.83 -4.34 -3.10
CA ALA A 71 2.93 -3.77 -4.08
C ALA A 71 3.69 -3.27 -5.31
N GLU A 72 4.80 -2.56 -5.12
CA GLU A 72 5.71 -2.13 -6.19
C GLU A 72 6.27 -3.31 -6.97
N GLU A 73 6.79 -4.35 -6.29
CA GLU A 73 7.30 -5.56 -6.96
C GLU A 73 6.20 -6.23 -7.81
N THR A 74 4.95 -6.23 -7.32
CA THR A 74 3.82 -6.74 -8.10
C THR A 74 3.51 -5.86 -9.32
N ILE A 75 3.65 -4.54 -9.20
CA ILE A 75 3.44 -3.59 -10.30
C ILE A 75 4.52 -3.81 -11.37
N ASP A 76 5.80 -3.84 -10.99
CA ASP A 76 6.95 -4.11 -11.88
C ASP A 76 6.84 -5.48 -12.58
N GLU A 77 6.41 -6.52 -11.85
CA GLU A 77 6.22 -7.85 -12.46
C GLU A 77 5.01 -7.96 -13.41
N THR A 78 4.06 -7.03 -13.38
CA THR A 78 2.77 -7.16 -14.10
C THR A 78 2.44 -6.07 -15.12
N MET A 79 3.13 -4.93 -15.11
CA MET A 79 2.95 -3.79 -16.03
C MET A 79 4.02 -3.73 -17.12
#